data_AF-A0A914RDD2-F1
#
_entry.id   AF-A0A914RDD2-F1
#
_cell.length_a   1.000
_cell.length_b   1.000
_cell.length_c   1.000
_cell.angle_alpha   90.00
_cell.angle_beta   90.00
_cell.angle_gamma   90.00
#
_symmetry.space_group_name_H-M   'P 1'
#
loop_
_entity.id
_entity.type
_entity.pdbx_description
1 polymer ?
#
loop_
_entity_poly.entity_id
_entity_poly.type
_entity_poly.pdbx_seq_one_letter_code
_entity_poly.pdbx_strand_id
1 'polypeptide(L)'
;MATSSHLALQYAIKYVRSEKLLPHLQTAMTSKSREIRRASASLLLMALTLWEGRFVEKNMPVFLDCIKMSLSDADPETRSTGRNLYVQLDQDYKQQADILYKSLDPSKQRQLSGYVSQSSSSQSIISEKDSLPMSQRSSYALHKASPAYYSGRSTSDIDPMAARRATHANKWGGPLHQVNGTSNCN
;
A
#
# COMPACT_ATOMS: atom_id res chain seq x y z
N MET A 1 11.58 6.01 -22.74
CA MET A 1 11.74 4.53 -22.71
C MET A 1 12.06 4.05 -24.12
N ALA A 2 13.06 3.19 -24.29
CA ALA A 2 13.30 2.50 -25.56
C ALA A 2 12.39 1.26 -25.62
N THR A 3 11.24 1.40 -26.29
CA THR A 3 10.18 0.38 -26.28
C THR A 3 10.57 -0.89 -27.02
N SER A 4 11.28 -0.77 -28.14
CA SER A 4 11.72 -1.90 -28.96
C SER A 4 12.70 -2.82 -28.22
N SER A 5 13.67 -2.27 -27.49
CA SER A 5 14.64 -3.07 -26.73
C SER A 5 13.99 -3.78 -25.54
N HIS A 6 13.06 -3.13 -24.85
CA HIS A 6 12.32 -3.76 -23.76
C HIS A 6 11.51 -4.96 -24.27
N LEU A 7 10.81 -4.80 -25.40
CA LEU A 7 10.05 -5.88 -26.02
C LEU A 7 10.97 -7.04 -26.44
N ALA A 8 12.10 -6.75 -27.10
CA ALA A 8 13.07 -7.76 -27.48
C ALA A 8 13.57 -8.58 -26.26
N LEU A 9 13.82 -7.93 -25.13
CA LEU A 9 14.20 -8.62 -23.89
C LEU A 9 13.08 -9.48 -23.31
N GLN A 10 11.82 -9.04 -23.39
CA GLN A 10 10.68 -9.87 -22.99
C GLN A 10 10.60 -11.15 -23.83
N TYR A 11 10.80 -11.06 -25.15
CA TYR A 11 10.90 -12.24 -26.01
C TYR A 11 12.08 -13.14 -25.63
N ALA A 12 13.25 -12.57 -25.36
CA ALA A 12 14.41 -13.35 -24.92
C ALA A 12 14.12 -14.12 -23.61
N ILE A 13 13.55 -13.46 -22.60
CA ILE A 13 13.19 -14.10 -21.33
C ILE A 13 12.13 -15.18 -21.54
N LYS A 14 11.10 -14.91 -22.35
CA LYS A 14 9.99 -15.84 -22.58
C LYS A 14 10.40 -17.10 -23.36
N TYR A 15 11.21 -16.96 -24.41
CA TYR A 15 11.46 -18.04 -25.36
C TYR A 15 12.84 -18.68 -25.23
N VAL A 16 13.88 -17.94 -24.83
CA VAL A 16 15.25 -18.50 -24.69
C VAL A 16 15.44 -19.17 -23.33
N ARG A 17 14.85 -18.61 -22.25
CA ARG A 17 14.89 -19.16 -20.88
C ARG A 17 16.30 -19.56 -20.40
N SER A 18 17.29 -18.70 -20.63
CA SER A 18 18.66 -18.95 -20.19
C SER A 18 18.94 -18.38 -18.81
N GLU A 19 19.35 -19.22 -17.86
CA GLU A 19 19.78 -18.82 -16.51
C GLU A 19 20.94 -17.81 -16.54
N LYS A 20 21.75 -17.83 -17.61
CA LYS A 20 22.86 -16.87 -17.82
C LYS A 20 22.39 -15.41 -17.88
N LEU A 21 21.11 -15.16 -18.12
CA LEU A 21 20.53 -13.82 -18.15
C LEU A 21 20.32 -13.24 -16.74
N LEU A 22 20.14 -14.09 -15.71
CA LEU A 22 19.79 -13.64 -14.36
C LEU A 22 20.86 -12.73 -13.73
N PRO A 23 22.17 -13.03 -13.78
CA PRO A 23 23.19 -12.13 -13.22
C PRO A 23 23.21 -10.75 -13.91
N HIS A 24 22.89 -10.71 -15.21
CA HIS A 24 22.82 -9.45 -15.96
C HIS A 24 21.60 -8.62 -15.54
N LEU A 25 20.44 -9.25 -15.36
CA LEU A 25 19.25 -8.58 -14.81
C LEU A 25 19.49 -8.09 -13.39
N GLN A 26 20.08 -8.91 -12.52
CA GLN A 26 20.42 -8.51 -11.15
C GLN A 26 21.39 -7.32 -11.13
N THR A 27 22.40 -7.31 -12.00
CA THR A 27 23.29 -6.15 -12.16
C THR A 27 22.51 -4.91 -12.61
N ALA A 28 21.64 -5.05 -13.60
CA ALA A 28 20.82 -3.96 -14.13
C ALA A 28 19.85 -3.36 -13.08
N MET A 29 19.42 -4.15 -12.09
CA MET A 29 18.64 -3.68 -10.93
C MET A 29 19.41 -2.69 -10.03
N THR A 30 20.72 -2.58 -10.14
CA THR A 30 21.52 -1.56 -9.42
C THR A 30 21.81 -0.30 -10.25
N SER A 31 21.27 -0.23 -11.48
CA SER A 31 21.51 0.88 -12.38
C SER A 31 21.05 2.23 -11.82
N LYS A 32 21.82 3.29 -12.09
CA LYS A 32 21.43 4.67 -11.80
C LYS A 32 20.15 5.08 -12.57
N SER A 33 19.89 4.44 -13.71
CA SER A 33 18.69 4.70 -14.51
C SER A 33 17.46 4.01 -13.91
N ARG A 34 16.48 4.81 -13.48
CA ARG A 34 15.18 4.34 -13.00
C ARG A 34 14.49 3.42 -14.00
N GLU A 35 14.49 3.80 -15.28
CA GLU A 35 13.82 3.05 -16.34
C GLU A 35 14.44 1.65 -16.53
N ILE A 36 15.77 1.53 -16.36
CA ILE A 36 16.46 0.25 -16.42
C ILE A 36 16.06 -0.64 -15.24
N ARG A 37 15.98 -0.10 -14.02
CA ARG A 37 15.56 -0.87 -12.84
C ARG A 37 14.12 -1.37 -12.97
N ARG A 38 13.19 -0.51 -13.42
CA ARG A 38 11.79 -0.89 -13.68
C ARG A 38 11.70 -2.04 -14.69
N ALA A 39 12.37 -1.89 -15.83
CA ALA A 39 12.40 -2.91 -16.87
C ALA A 39 12.98 -4.23 -16.36
N SER A 40 14.08 -4.17 -15.60
CA SER A 40 14.76 -5.35 -15.05
C SER A 40 13.87 -6.10 -14.05
N ALA A 41 13.18 -5.39 -13.16
CA ALA A 41 12.24 -5.99 -12.22
C ALA A 41 11.07 -6.68 -12.93
N SER A 42 10.54 -6.05 -13.99
CA SER A 42 9.47 -6.62 -14.81
C SER A 42 9.93 -7.89 -15.55
N LEU A 43 11.14 -7.90 -16.09
CA LEU A 43 11.74 -9.08 -16.73
C LEU A 43 12.01 -10.21 -15.73
N LEU A 44 12.43 -9.88 -14.51
CA LEU A 44 12.57 -10.84 -13.41
C LEU A 44 11.23 -11.48 -13.02
N LEU A 45 10.15 -10.69 -12.96
CA LEU A 45 8.81 -11.21 -12.70
C LEU A 45 8.37 -12.17 -13.81
N MET A 46 8.64 -11.82 -15.06
CA MET A 46 8.38 -12.69 -16.20
C MET A 46 9.18 -14.00 -16.12
N ALA A 47 10.46 -13.94 -15.73
CA ALA A 47 11.28 -15.14 -15.55
C ALA A 47 10.73 -16.04 -14.44
N LEU A 48 10.37 -15.47 -13.28
CA LEU A 48 9.80 -16.22 -12.16
C LEU A 48 8.47 -16.91 -12.53
N THR A 49 7.67 -16.30 -13.40
CA THR A 49 6.35 -16.80 -13.80
C THR A 49 6.40 -17.82 -14.94
N LEU A 50 7.34 -17.66 -15.90
CA LEU A 50 7.32 -18.40 -17.17
C LEU A 50 8.37 -19.51 -17.29
N TRP A 51 9.38 -19.51 -16.42
CA TRP A 51 10.44 -20.52 -16.48
C TRP A 51 10.01 -21.79 -15.75
N GLU A 52 10.59 -22.92 -16.14
CA GLU A 52 10.33 -24.20 -15.48
C GLU A 52 10.82 -24.15 -14.02
N GLY A 53 10.07 -24.78 -13.11
CA GLY A 53 10.37 -24.72 -11.68
C GLY A 53 11.79 -25.14 -11.33
N ARG A 54 12.35 -26.14 -12.02
CA ARG A 54 13.74 -26.59 -11.82
C ARG A 54 14.77 -25.47 -12.06
N PHE A 55 14.57 -24.62 -13.07
CA PHE A 55 15.46 -23.49 -13.34
C PHE A 55 15.30 -22.41 -12.28
N VAL A 56 14.08 -22.15 -11.83
CA VAL A 56 13.80 -21.16 -10.79
C VAL A 56 14.41 -21.61 -9.45
N GLU A 57 14.16 -22.85 -9.02
CA GLU A 57 14.67 -23.41 -7.78
C GLU A 57 16.19 -23.39 -7.72
N LYS A 58 16.86 -23.79 -8.81
CA LYS A 58 18.32 -23.76 -8.91
C LYS A 58 18.90 -22.34 -8.73
N ASN A 59 18.18 -21.32 -9.19
CA ASN A 59 18.60 -19.92 -9.12
C ASN A 59 17.84 -19.11 -8.07
N MET A 60 17.17 -19.79 -7.13
CA MET A 60 16.34 -19.17 -6.10
C MET A 60 17.03 -18.02 -5.36
N PRO A 61 18.32 -18.10 -4.95
CA PRO A 61 19.00 -17.01 -4.27
C PRO A 61 18.96 -15.68 -5.05
N VAL A 62 19.11 -15.74 -6.39
CA VAL A 62 19.08 -14.55 -7.24
C VAL A 62 17.69 -13.91 -7.25
N PHE A 63 16.63 -14.73 -7.32
CA PHE A 63 15.26 -14.23 -7.24
C PHE A 63 14.96 -13.57 -5.88
N LEU A 64 15.36 -14.22 -4.78
CA LEU A 64 15.15 -13.67 -3.43
C LEU A 64 15.87 -12.32 -3.23
N ASP A 65 17.12 -12.21 -3.69
CA ASP A 65 17.88 -10.96 -3.61
C ASP A 65 17.24 -9.87 -4.47
N CYS A 66 16.82 -10.21 -5.69
CA CYS A 66 16.13 -9.27 -6.57
C CYS A 66 14.80 -8.78 -5.99
N ILE A 67 14.05 -9.63 -5.27
CA ILE A 67 12.82 -9.24 -4.56
C ILE A 67 13.15 -8.23 -3.46
N LYS A 68 14.16 -8.52 -2.62
CA LYS A 68 14.60 -7.59 -1.56
C LYS A 68 15.02 -6.24 -2.12
N MET A 69 15.77 -6.26 -3.22
CA MET A 69 16.19 -5.04 -3.94
C MET A 69 14.96 -4.27 -4.46
N SER A 70 14.02 -4.97 -5.11
CA SER A 70 12.82 -4.34 -5.68
C SER A 70 11.93 -3.71 -4.61
N LEU A 71 11.71 -4.39 -3.47
CA LEU A 71 10.92 -3.88 -2.35
C LEU A 71 11.56 -2.65 -1.68
N SER A 72 12.88 -2.53 -1.78
CA SER A 72 13.66 -1.43 -1.21
C SER A 72 13.96 -0.31 -2.21
N ASP A 73 13.47 -0.40 -3.46
CA ASP A 73 13.80 0.58 -4.50
C ASP A 73 13.19 1.95 -4.17
N ALA A 74 13.88 3.02 -4.57
CA ALA A 74 13.40 4.38 -4.46
C ALA A 74 12.15 4.62 -5.33
N ASP A 75 12.02 3.89 -6.44
CA ASP A 75 10.92 4.02 -7.37
C ASP A 75 9.66 3.22 -6.96
N PRO A 76 8.48 3.85 -6.89
CA PRO A 76 7.24 3.17 -6.49
C PRO A 76 6.77 2.07 -7.45
N GLU A 77 7.02 2.20 -8.76
CA GLU A 77 6.63 1.16 -9.73
C GLU A 77 7.52 -0.08 -9.59
N THR A 78 8.82 0.10 -9.38
CA THR A 78 9.73 -1.00 -9.03
C THR A 78 9.31 -1.68 -7.72
N ARG A 79 8.95 -0.91 -6.67
CA ARG A 79 8.40 -1.49 -5.43
C ARG A 79 7.12 -2.28 -5.66
N SER A 80 6.25 -1.80 -6.56
CA SER A 80 5.04 -2.54 -6.96
C SER A 80 5.35 -3.87 -7.61
N THR A 81 6.32 -3.87 -8.51
CA THR A 81 6.81 -5.11 -9.15
C THR A 81 7.44 -6.05 -8.12
N GLY A 82 8.16 -5.51 -7.13
CA GLY A 82 8.70 -6.28 -6.00
C GLY A 82 7.63 -7.00 -5.17
N ARG A 83 6.48 -6.35 -4.95
CA ARG A 83 5.33 -6.99 -4.28
C ARG A 83 4.73 -8.10 -5.15
N ASN A 84 4.56 -7.86 -6.45
CA ASN A 84 4.06 -8.89 -7.37
C ASN A 84 4.99 -10.11 -7.45
N LEU A 85 6.32 -9.88 -7.46
CA LEU A 85 7.30 -10.96 -7.38
C LEU A 85 7.13 -11.79 -6.10
N TYR A 86 6.94 -11.13 -4.96
CA TYR A 86 6.69 -11.83 -3.69
C TYR A 86 5.40 -12.65 -3.74
N VAL A 87 4.32 -12.10 -4.31
CA VAL A 87 3.05 -12.83 -4.47
C VAL A 87 3.23 -14.07 -5.34
N GLN A 88 3.94 -13.95 -6.47
CA GLN A 88 4.26 -15.10 -7.32
C GLN A 88 5.10 -16.13 -6.56
N LEU A 89 6.09 -15.68 -5.78
CA LEU A 89 6.91 -16.55 -4.95
C LEU A 89 6.09 -17.29 -3.88
N ASP A 90 5.13 -16.63 -3.21
CA ASP A 90 4.27 -17.26 -2.19
C ASP A 90 3.30 -18.28 -2.80
N GLN A 91 2.86 -18.06 -4.04
CA GLN A 91 2.00 -19.00 -4.77
C GLN A 91 2.74 -20.30 -5.14
N ASP A 92 3.93 -20.18 -5.73
CA ASP A 92 4.63 -21.33 -6.30
C ASP A 92 5.69 -21.94 -5.36
N TYR A 93 6.29 -21.14 -4.48
CA TYR A 93 7.45 -21.49 -3.64
C TYR A 93 7.26 -21.02 -2.18
N LYS A 94 6.15 -21.46 -1.56
CA LYS A 94 5.72 -20.99 -0.23
C LYS A 94 6.81 -21.02 0.86
N GLN A 95 7.59 -22.10 0.93
CA GLN A 95 8.65 -22.22 1.93
C GLN A 95 9.69 -21.10 1.79
N GLN A 96 10.07 -20.75 0.56
CA GLN A 96 11.04 -19.71 0.25
C GLN A 96 10.44 -18.32 0.52
N ALA A 97 9.15 -18.12 0.24
CA ALA A 97 8.43 -16.91 0.59
C ALA A 97 8.37 -16.68 2.11
N ASP A 98 8.08 -17.72 2.90
CA ASP A 98 8.05 -17.64 4.36
C ASP A 98 9.42 -17.29 4.95
N ILE A 99 10.49 -17.92 4.45
CA ILE A 99 11.87 -17.62 4.85
C ILE A 99 12.21 -16.17 4.48
N LEU A 100 11.87 -15.73 3.27
CA LEU A 100 12.08 -14.37 2.81
C LEU A 100 11.34 -13.37 3.71
N TYR A 101 10.04 -13.57 3.94
CA TYR A 101 9.20 -12.68 4.76
C TYR A 101 9.79 -12.47 6.16
N LYS A 102 10.22 -13.56 6.82
CA LYS A 102 10.85 -13.51 8.14
C LYS A 102 12.18 -12.76 8.16
N SER A 103 12.89 -12.71 7.02
CA SER A 103 14.14 -11.97 6.88
C SER A 103 13.96 -10.46 6.61
N LEU A 104 12.75 -10.01 6.27
CA LEU A 104 12.46 -8.61 6.00
C LEU A 104 12.24 -7.82 7.29
N ASP A 105 12.51 -6.51 7.24
CA ASP A 105 12.19 -5.62 8.35
C ASP A 105 10.65 -5.45 8.52
N PRO A 106 10.18 -5.06 9.71
CA PRO A 106 8.74 -4.92 10.00
C PRO A 106 8.00 -3.91 9.10
N SER A 107 8.69 -2.96 8.48
CA SER A 107 8.06 -2.03 7.53
C SER A 107 7.69 -2.75 6.24
N LYS A 108 8.63 -3.51 5.67
CA LYS A 108 8.39 -4.30 4.45
C LYS A 108 7.40 -5.43 4.66
N GLN A 109 7.43 -6.09 5.82
CA GLN A 109 6.44 -7.11 6.18
C GLN A 109 5.00 -6.56 6.15
N ARG A 110 4.77 -5.37 6.73
CA ARG A 110 3.46 -4.70 6.68
C ARG A 110 3.02 -4.33 5.26
N GLN A 111 3.95 -4.07 4.34
CA GLN A 111 3.62 -3.83 2.93
C GLN A 111 3.18 -5.11 2.20
N LEU A 112 3.53 -6.29 2.72
CA LEU A 112 3.22 -7.59 2.14
C LEU A 112 2.06 -8.31 2.83
N SER A 113 1.74 -7.99 4.09
CA SER A 113 0.73 -8.69 4.89
C SER A 113 -0.66 -8.71 4.23
N GLY A 114 -1.05 -7.63 3.55
CA GLY A 114 -2.32 -7.57 2.82
C GLY A 114 -2.45 -8.61 1.68
N TYR A 115 -1.32 -9.10 1.15
CA TYR A 115 -1.29 -10.11 0.09
C TYR A 115 -1.24 -11.53 0.67
N VAL A 116 -0.49 -11.72 1.77
CA VAL A 116 -0.38 -13.01 2.48
C VAL A 116 -1.74 -13.43 3.06
N SER A 117 -2.54 -12.47 3.56
CA SER A 117 -3.86 -12.72 4.13
C SER A 117 -4.93 -13.11 3.11
N GLN A 118 -4.76 -12.79 1.82
CA GLN A 118 -5.71 -13.20 0.77
C GLN A 118 -5.44 -14.63 0.28
N SER A 119 -4.19 -15.09 0.30
CA SER A 119 -3.81 -16.45 -0.12
C SER A 119 -4.07 -17.52 0.96
N SER A 120 -4.30 -17.12 2.21
CA SER A 120 -4.59 -18.04 3.33
C SER A 120 -5.99 -17.79 3.87
N SER A 121 -7.01 -18.39 3.28
CA SER A 121 -8.39 -18.37 3.77
C SER A 121 -8.57 -19.24 5.02
N SER A 122 -7.85 -18.95 6.11
CA SER A 122 -7.99 -19.62 7.41
C SER A 122 -7.50 -18.76 8.58
N GLN A 123 -7.83 -17.46 8.60
CA GLN A 123 -7.77 -16.69 9.84
C GLN A 123 -9.16 -16.16 10.18
N SER A 124 -9.97 -17.05 10.74
CA SER A 124 -11.22 -16.74 11.41
C SER A 124 -10.96 -15.83 12.64
N ILE A 125 -11.70 -14.74 12.73
CA ILE A 125 -12.13 -14.00 13.93
C ILE A 125 -11.21 -14.04 15.16
N ILE A 126 -10.33 -13.05 15.31
CA ILE A 126 -9.97 -12.55 16.65
C ILE A 126 -9.73 -11.04 16.56
N SER A 127 -10.76 -10.24 16.85
CA SER A 127 -10.55 -8.90 17.41
C SER A 127 -11.83 -8.34 18.02
N GLU A 128 -12.28 -8.90 19.15
CA GLU A 128 -13.02 -8.14 20.17
C GLU A 128 -12.54 -8.59 21.55
N LYS A 129 -11.42 -8.01 21.99
CA LYS A 129 -11.08 -7.95 23.41
C LYS A 129 -10.87 -6.50 23.77
N ASP A 130 -12.00 -5.79 23.89
CA ASP A 130 -12.13 -4.62 24.74
C ASP A 130 -13.59 -4.49 25.17
N SER A 131 -13.99 -5.30 26.15
CA SER A 131 -15.21 -5.07 26.90
C SER A 131 -14.97 -5.45 28.36
N LEU A 132 -14.76 -4.40 29.17
CA LEU A 132 -14.84 -4.41 30.62
C LEU A 132 -16.23 -4.91 31.07
N PRO A 133 -16.36 -5.57 32.23
CA PRO A 133 -17.66 -5.98 32.74
C PRO A 133 -18.33 -4.76 33.39
N MET A 134 -19.35 -4.20 32.76
CA MET A 134 -20.26 -3.25 33.43
C MET A 134 -21.69 -3.79 33.41
N SER A 135 -22.25 -3.76 34.62
CA SER A 135 -23.52 -4.33 35.05
C SER A 135 -24.75 -3.97 34.21
N GLN A 136 -25.73 -4.87 34.29
CA GLN A 136 -27.11 -4.76 33.82
C GLN A 136 -27.71 -3.34 33.88
N ARG A 137 -28.32 -2.89 32.77
CA ARG A 137 -29.70 -2.40 32.81
C ARG A 137 -30.36 -2.39 31.43
N SER A 138 -31.47 -3.11 31.36
CA SER A 138 -32.46 -3.13 30.28
C SER A 138 -33.08 -1.75 30.06
N SER A 139 -33.21 -1.31 28.81
CA SER A 139 -34.39 -0.60 28.32
C SER A 139 -34.42 -0.57 26.77
N TYR A 140 -35.66 -0.63 26.29
CA TYR A 140 -36.21 -0.94 24.97
C TYR A 140 -36.27 0.29 24.04
N ALA A 141 -36.38 0.02 22.73
CA ALA A 141 -37.01 0.80 21.63
C ALA A 141 -36.11 0.75 20.37
N LEU A 142 -36.36 -0.11 19.39
CA LEU A 142 -37.42 -0.11 18.36
C LEU A 142 -37.25 0.99 17.29
N HIS A 143 -37.36 0.52 16.03
CA HIS A 143 -37.46 1.22 14.73
C HIS A 143 -36.12 1.48 13.99
N LYS A 144 -35.99 1.31 12.67
CA LYS A 144 -36.75 0.64 11.59
C LYS A 144 -35.88 0.76 10.31
N ALA A 145 -35.83 -0.31 9.51
CA ALA A 145 -35.63 -0.36 8.06
C ALA A 145 -34.36 0.24 7.37
N SER A 146 -33.64 -0.65 6.68
CA SER A 146 -32.89 -0.44 5.42
C SER A 146 -33.81 0.08 4.28
N PRO A 147 -33.35 0.40 3.03
CA PRO A 147 -32.06 0.15 2.38
C PRO A 147 -31.56 1.28 1.42
N ALA A 148 -30.53 0.95 0.60
CA ALA A 148 -30.40 1.31 -0.82
C ALA A 148 -29.62 2.58 -1.28
N TYR A 149 -28.42 2.29 -1.84
CA TYR A 149 -27.88 2.71 -3.16
C TYR A 149 -27.53 4.18 -3.49
N TYR A 150 -26.31 4.33 -4.05
CA TYR A 150 -25.82 5.38 -4.97
C TYR A 150 -25.76 6.85 -4.49
N SER A 151 -24.54 7.36 -4.35
CA SER A 151 -24.00 8.48 -5.16
C SER A 151 -22.85 9.14 -4.41
N GLY A 152 -21.70 9.24 -5.07
CA GLY A 152 -20.53 9.90 -4.50
C GLY A 152 -20.72 11.39 -4.28
N ARG A 153 -19.88 11.94 -3.40
CA ARG A 153 -19.05 13.15 -3.58
C ARG A 153 -18.43 13.53 -2.24
N SER A 154 -17.20 14.06 -2.31
CA SER A 154 -16.36 14.56 -1.22
C SER A 154 -17.09 15.41 -0.19
N THR A 155 -16.76 15.24 1.09
CA THR A 155 -16.74 16.33 2.08
C THR A 155 -15.67 16.07 3.14
N SER A 156 -14.86 17.09 3.37
CA SER A 156 -13.78 17.26 4.34
C SER A 156 -14.09 16.88 5.78
N ASP A 157 -13.03 16.53 6.53
CA ASP A 157 -13.01 16.29 7.97
C ASP A 157 -13.81 17.32 8.78
N ILE A 158 -14.72 16.83 9.62
CA ILE A 158 -15.45 17.62 10.62
C ILE A 158 -14.69 17.49 11.93
N ASP A 159 -14.03 18.57 12.37
CA ASP A 159 -13.40 18.65 13.69
C ASP A 159 -14.46 18.88 14.79
N PRO A 160 -14.66 17.93 15.73
CA PRO A 160 -15.65 18.04 16.79
C PRO A 160 -15.36 19.14 17.84
N MET A 161 -14.18 19.79 17.81
CA MET A 161 -13.86 20.89 18.73
C MET A 161 -14.37 22.27 18.26
N ALA A 162 -14.75 22.44 16.99
CA ALA A 162 -15.31 23.70 16.49
C ALA A 162 -16.74 23.96 17.00
N ALA A 163 -17.54 22.90 17.22
CA ALA A 163 -18.95 23.00 17.57
C ALA A 163 -19.23 23.48 19.02
N ARG A 164 -18.23 23.52 19.91
CA ARG A 164 -18.43 23.92 21.32
C ARG A 164 -18.33 25.43 21.57
N ARG A 165 -17.92 26.25 20.60
CA ARG A 165 -17.76 27.71 20.79
C ARG A 165 -19.04 28.53 20.54
N ALA A 166 -20.15 27.91 20.16
CA ALA A 166 -21.35 28.62 19.69
C ALA A 166 -22.56 28.64 20.65
N THR A 167 -22.39 28.43 21.96
CA THR A 167 -23.55 28.39 22.91
C THR A 167 -23.59 29.50 23.96
N HIS A 168 -22.84 30.60 23.83
CA HIS A 168 -23.01 31.75 24.72
C HIS A 168 -22.93 33.09 23.97
N ALA A 169 -23.97 33.41 23.20
CA ALA A 169 -24.23 34.78 22.78
C ALA A 169 -25.73 34.98 22.61
N ASN A 170 -26.38 35.60 23.60
CA ASN A 170 -27.56 36.45 23.40
C ASN A 170 -27.92 37.16 24.71
N LYS A 171 -27.53 38.43 24.84
CA LYS A 171 -28.19 39.37 25.76
C LYS A 171 -28.23 40.78 25.15
N TRP A 172 -29.28 41.01 24.38
CA TRP A 172 -30.12 42.22 24.28
C TRP A 172 -29.50 43.63 24.51
N GLY A 173 -29.59 44.49 23.48
CA GLY A 173 -30.36 45.76 23.58
C GLY A 173 -29.65 47.12 23.72
N GLY A 174 -29.30 47.75 22.58
CA GLY A 174 -29.34 49.22 22.24
C GLY A 174 -28.53 50.26 23.07
N PRO A 175 -28.53 51.58 22.69
CA PRO A 175 -28.65 52.21 21.37
C PRO A 175 -27.40 53.06 20.97
N LEU A 176 -27.43 53.55 19.73
CA LEU A 176 -26.49 54.43 19.03
C LEU A 176 -26.12 55.72 19.81
N HIS A 177 -24.84 56.12 19.83
CA HIS A 177 -24.42 57.50 20.12
C HIS A 177 -23.24 57.97 19.26
N GLN A 178 -23.55 59.03 18.52
CA GLN A 178 -22.78 60.11 17.90
C GLN A 178 -21.26 60.05 17.68
N VAL A 179 -20.95 60.36 16.43
CA VAL A 179 -19.73 60.92 15.85
C VAL A 179 -19.31 62.20 16.59
N ASN A 180 -18.02 62.34 16.89
CA ASN A 180 -17.37 63.65 16.88
C ASN A 180 -15.88 63.50 16.56
N GLY A 181 -15.51 64.00 15.38
CA GLY A 181 -14.12 64.27 15.04
C GLY A 181 -13.74 65.66 15.50
N THR A 182 -12.52 65.81 15.99
CA THR A 182 -11.81 67.09 15.97
C THR A 182 -10.34 66.84 15.67
N SER A 183 -9.92 67.44 14.57
CA SER A 183 -8.54 67.74 14.24
C SER A 183 -7.98 68.72 15.27
N ASN A 184 -6.69 68.62 15.62
CA ASN A 184 -5.85 69.80 15.49
C ASN A 184 -4.36 69.47 15.42
N CYS A 185 -3.72 70.18 14.50
CA CYS A 185 -2.29 70.32 14.31
C CYS A 185 -1.88 71.66 14.92
N ASN A 186 -0.85 71.66 15.78
CA ASN A 186 0.27 72.60 15.84
C ASN A 186 1.15 72.24 17.03
#